data_AF-F0EXV4-F1
#
_entry.id   AF-F0EXV4-F1
#
_cell.length_a   1.000
_cell.length_b   1.000
_cell.length_c   1.000
_cell.angle_alpha   90.00
_cell.angle_beta   90.00
_cell.angle_gamma   90.00
#
_symmetry.space_group_name_H-M   'P 1'
#
loop_
_entity.id
_entity.type
_entity.pdbx_description
1 polymer ?
#
loop_
_entity_poly.entity_id
_entity_poly.type
_entity_poly.pdbx_seq_one_letter_code
_entity_poly.pdbx_strand_id
1 'polypeptide(L)'
;MELQESWKNRLKKWQEQNKKSFAEWWDKKSNSAKVLCAAALSVIIFLLIYFTVIRCSSEDSAGYWNFIILIVSSPVAFVIWQFRDENQRKDINLKEFQKLSEWVSGTHLPEIKIINKNTTKSSFTTDNESAILPEKQITEQIEEYSKEYGQKPDNAHLGTFSKWNGAVALQISAIYNLLPFFRGDYGESFRLPAFNLLKSAWQSMQQESLNDLNEPGEFYQPEGVIIDELEQTAQSPMGIALTQVLLSLNRESTQLNLRDFPETLPNICLAGIDFDFSEIKEKAKEKARDLSQLNLDSADLRAANLCSVNLHGAELFNANLSYAKLQDADLSNADLRYAVFTWKELRKSRSLLSAKIRIKNFSRNIYPYWKQTDSQIWENLTEPEQKEAMQKFCNETRMIIFDDDGNVVAKRQS
;
A
#
# COMPACT_ATOMS: atom_id res chain seq x y z
N MET A 1 38.42 -43.18 24.28
CA MET A 1 38.20 -42.01 23.40
C MET A 1 36.71 -41.65 23.31
N GLU A 2 35.86 -42.58 22.87
CA GLU A 2 34.40 -42.40 22.65
C GLU A 2 33.65 -41.56 23.71
N LEU A 3 33.93 -41.75 25.01
CA LEU A 3 33.29 -40.97 26.08
C LEU A 3 33.56 -39.45 25.97
N GLN A 4 34.78 -39.02 25.66
CA GLN A 4 35.08 -37.58 25.46
C GLN A 4 34.36 -37.02 24.23
N GLU A 5 34.17 -37.84 23.20
CA GLU A 5 33.56 -37.47 21.92
C GLU A 5 32.03 -37.35 22.07
N SER A 6 31.42 -38.27 22.81
CA SER A 6 30.02 -38.20 23.25
C SER A 6 29.74 -36.94 24.07
N TRP A 7 30.61 -36.61 25.04
CA TRP A 7 30.47 -35.38 25.84
C TRP A 7 30.65 -34.11 25.01
N LYS A 8 31.64 -34.05 24.11
CA LYS A 8 31.80 -32.91 23.17
C LYS A 8 30.57 -32.71 22.29
N ASN A 9 30.01 -33.78 21.72
CA ASN A 9 28.83 -33.70 20.87
C ASN A 9 27.55 -33.33 21.65
N ARG A 10 27.40 -33.80 22.90
CA ARG A 10 26.33 -33.35 23.80
C ARG A 10 26.45 -31.87 24.15
N LEU A 11 27.66 -31.41 24.50
CA LEU A 11 27.92 -29.99 24.80
C LEU A 11 27.61 -29.10 23.59
N LYS A 12 28.03 -29.52 22.38
CA LYS A 12 27.79 -28.78 21.14
C LYS A 12 26.30 -28.65 20.82
N LYS A 13 25.52 -29.75 20.91
CA LYS A 13 24.06 -29.71 20.73
C LYS A 13 23.36 -28.84 21.78
N TRP A 14 23.78 -28.95 23.04
CA TRP A 14 23.26 -28.12 24.14
C TRP A 14 23.55 -26.63 23.90
N GLN A 15 24.76 -26.29 23.41
CA GLN A 15 25.11 -24.93 23.02
C GLN A 15 24.29 -24.44 21.82
N GLU A 16 24.14 -25.22 20.76
CA GLU A 16 23.35 -24.83 19.57
C GLU A 16 21.87 -24.60 19.92
N GLN A 17 21.28 -25.49 20.72
CA GLN A 17 19.88 -25.41 21.15
C GLN A 17 19.63 -24.25 22.12
N ASN A 18 20.48 -24.07 23.14
CA ASN A 18 20.30 -23.01 24.14
C ASN A 18 20.78 -21.64 23.65
N LYS A 19 21.76 -21.54 22.74
CA LYS A 19 22.20 -20.25 22.19
C LYS A 19 21.06 -19.54 21.45
N LYS A 20 20.23 -20.30 20.73
CA LYS A 20 19.06 -19.74 20.02
C LYS A 20 17.99 -19.28 21.01
N SER A 21 17.57 -20.16 21.92
CA SER A 21 16.59 -19.84 22.96
C SER A 21 17.03 -18.69 23.88
N PHE A 22 18.31 -18.62 24.26
CA PHE A 22 18.85 -17.52 25.05
C PHE A 22 18.89 -16.21 24.28
N ALA A 23 19.24 -16.20 22.98
CA ALA A 23 19.19 -14.99 22.16
C ALA A 23 17.75 -14.46 22.02
N GLU A 24 16.79 -15.34 21.72
CA GLU A 24 15.36 -15.02 21.63
C GLU A 24 14.80 -14.51 22.97
N TRP A 25 15.21 -15.10 24.10
CA TRP A 25 14.85 -14.66 25.45
C TRP A 25 15.49 -13.32 25.83
N TRP A 26 16.78 -13.14 25.51
CA TRP A 26 17.55 -11.93 25.81
C TRP A 26 16.99 -10.74 25.06
N ASP A 27 16.67 -10.90 23.77
CA ASP A 27 16.26 -9.76 22.97
C ASP A 27 14.86 -9.26 23.32
N LYS A 28 13.98 -10.16 23.78
CA LYS A 28 12.64 -9.85 24.34
C LYS A 28 12.68 -9.13 25.70
N LYS A 29 13.86 -8.88 26.29
CA LYS A 29 13.98 -8.10 27.54
C LYS A 29 14.11 -6.61 27.28
N SER A 30 13.51 -5.80 28.16
CA SER A 30 13.69 -4.34 28.17
C SER A 30 15.15 -3.95 28.32
N ASN A 31 15.53 -2.78 27.81
CA ASN A 31 16.90 -2.28 27.92
C ASN A 31 17.35 -2.17 29.39
N SER A 32 16.46 -1.78 30.30
CA SER A 32 16.71 -1.80 31.75
C SER A 32 17.03 -3.19 32.30
N ALA A 33 16.31 -4.23 31.87
CA ALA A 33 16.59 -5.61 32.29
C ALA A 33 17.89 -6.16 31.68
N LYS A 34 18.20 -5.81 30.42
CA LYS A 34 19.48 -6.12 29.76
C LYS A 34 20.67 -5.51 30.54
N VAL A 35 20.57 -4.26 31.03
CA VAL A 35 21.59 -3.66 31.93
C VAL A 35 21.70 -4.40 33.27
N LEU A 36 20.58 -4.67 33.94
CA LEU A 36 20.59 -5.35 35.25
C LEU A 36 21.23 -6.74 35.18
N CYS A 37 20.98 -7.49 34.09
CA CYS A 37 21.63 -8.79 33.87
C CYS A 37 23.14 -8.65 33.65
N ALA A 38 23.60 -7.65 32.90
CA ALA A 38 25.02 -7.38 32.69
C ALA A 38 25.73 -6.92 33.98
N ALA A 39 25.07 -6.13 34.81
CA ALA A 39 25.58 -5.72 36.13
C ALA A 39 25.68 -6.93 37.09
N ALA A 40 24.67 -7.80 37.13
CA ALA A 40 24.73 -9.04 37.90
C ALA A 40 25.87 -9.97 37.43
N LEU A 41 26.07 -10.10 36.11
CA LEU A 41 27.15 -10.91 35.53
C LEU A 41 28.54 -10.31 35.81
N SER A 42 28.68 -8.98 35.80
CA SER A 42 29.87 -8.26 36.26
C SER A 42 30.21 -8.57 37.72
N VAL A 43 29.23 -8.55 38.63
CA VAL A 43 29.41 -8.92 40.05
C VAL A 43 29.80 -10.39 40.20
N ILE A 44 29.21 -11.31 39.43
CA ILE A 44 29.58 -12.73 39.46
C ILE A 44 31.04 -12.93 39.01
N ILE A 45 31.47 -12.24 37.94
CA ILE A 45 32.86 -12.28 37.48
C ILE A 45 33.81 -11.74 38.54
N PHE A 46 33.48 -10.61 39.18
CA PHE A 46 34.27 -10.05 40.28
C PHE A 46 34.41 -11.04 41.45
N LEU A 47 33.32 -11.67 41.89
CA LEU A 47 33.34 -12.66 42.97
C LEU A 47 34.19 -13.88 42.61
N LEU A 48 34.10 -14.40 41.38
CA LEU A 48 34.91 -15.53 40.93
C LEU A 48 36.41 -15.19 40.92
N ILE A 49 36.80 -14.02 40.41
CA ILE A 49 38.19 -13.53 40.45
C ILE A 49 38.65 -13.31 41.89
N TYR A 50 37.78 -12.76 42.75
CA TYR A 50 38.10 -12.51 44.16
C TYR A 50 38.42 -13.81 44.92
N PHE A 51 37.55 -14.83 44.78
CA PHE A 51 37.73 -16.11 45.47
C PHE A 51 38.88 -16.97 44.92
N THR A 52 39.19 -16.89 43.62
CA THR A 52 40.20 -17.77 42.99
C THR A 52 41.59 -17.15 42.88
N VAL A 53 41.66 -15.83 42.67
CA VAL A 53 42.89 -15.13 42.27
C VAL A 53 43.32 -14.12 43.33
N ILE A 54 42.46 -13.18 43.74
CA ILE A 54 42.83 -12.15 44.73
C ILE A 54 43.13 -12.78 46.10
N ARG A 55 42.38 -13.82 46.50
CA ARG A 55 42.63 -14.56 47.75
C ARG A 55 43.97 -15.33 47.78
N CYS A 56 44.61 -15.53 46.64
CA CYS A 56 45.80 -16.38 46.46
C CYS A 56 47.02 -15.62 45.90
N SER A 57 46.89 -14.33 45.60
CA SER A 57 47.93 -13.51 44.96
C SER A 57 48.56 -12.52 45.95
N SER A 58 49.81 -12.12 45.68
CA SER A 58 50.57 -11.13 46.45
C SER A 58 51.20 -10.05 45.55
N GLU A 59 50.63 -9.81 44.36
CA GLU A 59 51.17 -8.84 43.39
C GLU A 59 50.42 -7.49 43.42
N ASP A 60 50.95 -6.52 44.18
CA ASP A 60 50.45 -5.14 44.25
C ASP A 60 50.82 -4.28 43.02
N SER A 61 50.83 -4.86 41.82
CA SER A 61 51.09 -4.08 40.59
C SER A 61 49.83 -3.34 40.12
N ALA A 62 49.93 -2.03 39.90
CA ALA A 62 48.79 -1.24 39.42
C ALA A 62 48.23 -1.73 38.06
N GLY A 63 49.09 -2.30 37.21
CA GLY A 63 48.67 -2.90 35.93
C GLY A 63 47.76 -4.12 36.10
N TYR A 64 48.01 -4.96 37.11
CA TYR A 64 47.19 -6.13 37.43
C TYR A 64 45.79 -5.73 37.90
N TRP A 65 45.69 -4.75 38.80
CA TRP A 65 44.39 -4.21 39.24
C TRP A 65 43.61 -3.56 38.09
N ASN A 66 44.28 -2.80 37.21
CA ASN A 66 43.66 -2.25 36.00
C ASN A 66 43.11 -3.35 35.06
N PHE A 67 43.83 -4.48 34.92
CA PHE A 67 43.40 -5.61 34.11
C PHE A 67 42.15 -6.31 34.68
N ILE A 68 42.09 -6.48 36.01
CA ILE A 68 40.88 -7.00 36.70
C ILE A 68 39.69 -6.06 36.50
N ILE A 69 39.89 -4.74 36.62
CA ILE A 69 38.83 -3.73 36.40
C ILE A 69 38.29 -3.80 34.96
N LEU A 70 39.15 -3.99 33.95
CA LEU A 70 38.73 -4.16 32.56
C LEU A 70 37.87 -5.43 32.35
N ILE A 71 38.27 -6.56 32.94
CA ILE A 71 37.51 -7.82 32.84
C ILE A 71 36.14 -7.68 33.52
N VAL A 72 36.09 -7.08 34.71
CA VAL A 72 34.85 -6.92 35.49
C VAL A 72 33.89 -5.92 34.86
N SER A 73 34.38 -4.83 34.25
CA SER A 73 33.54 -3.81 33.61
C SER A 73 33.07 -4.17 32.19
N SER A 74 33.81 -5.05 31.49
CA SER A 74 33.53 -5.48 30.12
C SER A 74 32.05 -5.84 29.81
N PRO A 75 31.31 -6.61 30.64
CA PRO A 75 29.91 -6.96 30.34
C PRO A 75 28.97 -5.75 30.28
N VAL A 76 29.17 -4.78 31.18
CA VAL A 76 28.36 -3.55 31.24
C VAL A 76 28.77 -2.61 30.11
N ALA A 77 30.07 -2.47 29.84
CA ALA A 77 30.59 -1.71 28.73
C ALA A 77 30.08 -2.24 27.37
N PHE A 78 29.99 -3.56 27.21
CA PHE A 78 29.44 -4.21 26.01
C PHE A 78 27.95 -3.89 25.80
N VAL A 79 27.12 -3.94 26.84
CA VAL A 79 25.69 -3.59 26.73
C VAL A 79 25.47 -2.10 26.47
N ILE A 80 26.28 -1.22 27.07
CA ILE A 80 26.25 0.23 26.77
C ILE A 80 26.67 0.48 25.31
N TRP A 81 27.73 -0.20 24.82
CA TRP A 81 28.14 -0.13 23.43
C TRP A 81 27.05 -0.64 22.47
N GLN A 82 26.39 -1.75 22.81
CA GLN A 82 25.28 -2.30 22.02
C GLN A 82 24.13 -1.29 21.89
N PHE A 83 23.68 -0.66 22.99
CA PHE A 83 22.61 0.35 22.89
C PHE A 83 23.05 1.60 22.13
N ARG A 84 24.31 2.02 22.25
CA ARG A 84 24.85 3.14 21.47
C ARG A 84 24.78 2.82 19.98
N ASP A 85 25.21 1.63 19.59
CA ASP A 85 25.17 1.16 18.20
C ASP A 85 23.73 0.97 17.66
N GLU A 86 22.82 0.40 18.46
CA GLU A 86 21.40 0.29 18.13
C GLU A 86 20.73 1.66 17.93
N ASN A 87 21.05 2.64 18.78
CA ASN A 87 20.52 4.00 18.65
C ASN A 87 21.16 4.74 17.47
N GLN A 88 22.48 4.62 17.26
CA GLN A 88 23.16 5.20 16.09
C GLN A 88 22.59 4.65 14.79
N ARG A 89 22.27 3.35 14.72
CA ARG A 89 21.56 2.76 13.57
C ARG A 89 20.15 3.34 13.40
N LYS A 90 19.37 3.51 14.48
CA LYS A 90 18.04 4.17 14.41
C LYS A 90 18.12 5.62 13.94
N ASP A 91 19.11 6.39 14.41
CA ASP A 91 19.32 7.79 14.01
C ASP A 91 19.72 7.93 12.53
N ILE A 92 20.46 6.96 11.98
CA ILE A 92 20.79 6.88 10.56
C ILE A 92 19.52 6.53 9.76
N ASN A 93 18.83 5.44 10.12
CA ASN A 93 17.59 5.00 9.48
C ASN A 93 16.53 6.12 9.47
N LEU A 94 16.40 6.90 10.55
CA LEU A 94 15.48 8.04 10.63
C LEU A 94 15.85 9.17 9.66
N LYS A 95 17.14 9.51 9.54
CA LYS A 95 17.62 10.55 8.60
C LYS A 95 17.50 10.10 7.14
N GLU A 96 17.67 8.81 6.88
CA GLU A 96 17.41 8.22 5.57
C GLU A 96 15.90 8.25 5.24
N PHE A 97 15.04 7.80 6.17
CA PHE A 97 13.59 7.87 6.01
C PHE A 97 13.08 9.31 5.80
N GLN A 98 13.59 10.28 6.57
CA GLN A 98 13.26 11.70 6.41
C GLN A 98 13.57 12.18 4.99
N LYS A 99 14.79 11.97 4.49
CA LYS A 99 15.15 12.29 3.11
C LYS A 99 14.27 11.58 2.09
N LEU A 100 14.02 10.28 2.27
CA LEU A 100 13.14 9.52 1.37
C LEU A 100 11.72 10.11 1.35
N SER A 101 11.21 10.58 2.49
CA SER A 101 9.91 11.28 2.56
C SER A 101 9.93 12.64 1.85
N GLU A 102 11.00 13.42 1.97
CA GLU A 102 11.21 14.68 1.23
C GLU A 102 11.32 14.45 -0.29
N TRP A 103 11.93 13.34 -0.71
CA TRP A 103 12.02 12.95 -2.11
C TRP A 103 10.66 12.51 -2.64
N VAL A 104 9.99 11.53 -2.01
CA VAL A 104 8.70 11.00 -2.49
C VAL A 104 7.60 12.06 -2.51
N SER A 105 7.52 12.94 -1.51
CA SER A 105 6.53 14.03 -1.46
C SER A 105 6.67 15.05 -2.60
N GLY A 106 7.83 15.10 -3.27
CA GLY A 106 8.11 16.09 -4.30
C GLY A 106 8.21 17.54 -3.80
N THR A 107 8.17 17.80 -2.49
CA THR A 107 8.08 19.18 -1.92
C THR A 107 9.31 20.06 -2.18
N HIS A 108 10.39 19.47 -2.67
CA HIS A 108 11.64 20.13 -3.06
C HIS A 108 11.72 20.37 -4.58
N LEU A 109 10.74 19.90 -5.36
CA LEU A 109 10.72 20.02 -6.81
C LEU A 109 10.13 21.35 -7.26
N PRO A 110 10.67 21.97 -8.33
CA PRO A 110 9.94 22.98 -9.06
C PRO A 110 8.77 22.30 -9.77
N GLU A 111 7.58 22.38 -9.15
CA GLU A 111 6.27 22.12 -9.76
C GLU A 111 6.18 22.64 -11.21
N ILE A 112 5.42 21.97 -12.09
CA ILE A 112 5.06 22.50 -13.42
C ILE A 112 3.79 23.40 -13.32
N LYS A 113 3.52 24.21 -14.35
CA LYS A 113 2.24 24.81 -14.76
C LYS A 113 2.33 24.93 -16.30
N ILE A 114 1.20 24.86 -17.01
CA ILE A 114 1.17 24.75 -18.48
C ILE A 114 0.40 25.93 -19.09
N ILE A 115 1.00 26.63 -20.07
CA ILE A 115 0.41 27.81 -20.72
C ILE A 115 -0.42 27.38 -21.93
N ASN A 116 -1.72 27.15 -21.73
CA ASN A 116 -2.67 26.91 -22.83
C ASN A 116 -3.19 28.24 -23.40
N LYS A 117 -2.86 28.56 -24.66
CA LYS A 117 -3.38 29.75 -25.36
C LYS A 117 -4.61 29.42 -26.21
N ASN A 118 -5.79 29.43 -25.57
CA ASN A 118 -7.06 29.26 -26.27
C ASN A 118 -7.56 30.60 -26.84
N THR A 119 -7.27 30.84 -28.13
CA THR A 119 -7.61 32.11 -28.81
C THR A 119 -9.09 32.16 -29.24
N THR A 120 -9.99 32.34 -28.28
CA THR A 120 -11.44 32.42 -28.51
C THR A 120 -11.84 33.73 -29.19
N LYS A 121 -11.98 33.71 -30.52
CA LYS A 121 -12.42 34.87 -31.32
C LYS A 121 -13.94 35.01 -31.32
N SER A 122 -14.51 35.64 -30.30
CA SER A 122 -15.87 36.17 -30.36
C SER A 122 -15.90 37.47 -31.17
N SER A 123 -16.75 37.53 -32.20
CA SER A 123 -17.00 38.75 -32.97
C SER A 123 -18.47 39.14 -32.87
N PHE A 124 -18.76 40.14 -32.05
CA PHE A 124 -20.08 40.78 -32.02
C PHE A 124 -20.14 41.86 -33.11
N THR A 125 -21.11 41.73 -34.02
CA THR A 125 -21.50 42.78 -34.97
C THR A 125 -22.82 43.37 -34.50
N THR A 126 -22.78 44.57 -33.92
CA THR A 126 -23.97 45.38 -33.67
C THR A 126 -24.24 46.26 -34.90
N ASP A 127 -25.19 45.87 -35.74
CA ASP A 127 -25.58 46.65 -36.90
C ASP A 127 -26.25 47.96 -36.46
N ASN A 128 -25.68 49.11 -36.87
CA ASN A 128 -26.33 50.42 -36.83
C ASN A 128 -25.68 51.35 -37.86
N GLU A 129 -26.49 51.97 -38.71
CA GLU A 129 -26.04 52.82 -39.83
C GLU A 129 -25.79 54.28 -39.40
N SER A 130 -24.61 54.61 -38.87
CA SER A 130 -24.12 56.01 -38.90
C SER A 130 -22.61 56.13 -38.69
N ALA A 131 -21.90 56.58 -39.73
CA ALA A 131 -20.62 57.31 -39.78
C ALA A 131 -19.46 56.98 -38.79
N ILE A 132 -18.23 57.03 -39.34
CA ILE A 132 -16.92 56.81 -38.68
C ILE A 132 -16.55 55.31 -38.59
N LEU A 133 -15.24 55.04 -38.61
CA LEU A 133 -14.64 53.72 -38.77
C LEU A 133 -15.00 52.77 -37.62
N PRO A 134 -15.27 51.48 -37.89
CA PRO A 134 -15.52 50.50 -36.82
C PRO A 134 -14.22 50.18 -36.07
N GLU A 135 -14.07 50.74 -34.86
CA GLU A 135 -13.02 50.29 -33.93
C GLU A 135 -13.28 48.85 -33.53
N LYS A 136 -12.45 47.95 -34.07
CA LYS A 136 -12.50 46.52 -33.77
C LYS A 136 -11.88 46.26 -32.40
N GLN A 137 -12.61 46.53 -31.33
CA GLN A 137 -12.20 46.21 -29.97
C GLN A 137 -12.05 44.69 -29.82
N ILE A 138 -10.80 44.22 -29.79
CA ILE A 138 -10.44 42.85 -29.43
C ILE A 138 -10.22 42.85 -27.91
N THR A 139 -11.19 42.35 -27.17
CA THR A 139 -11.03 42.13 -25.72
C THR A 139 -10.30 40.82 -25.49
N GLU A 140 -8.98 40.86 -25.36
CA GLU A 140 -8.18 39.70 -24.95
C GLU A 140 -8.36 39.44 -23.45
N GLN A 141 -9.18 38.47 -23.08
CA GLN A 141 -9.15 37.90 -21.73
C GLN A 141 -7.98 36.91 -21.64
N ILE A 142 -6.98 37.26 -20.84
CA ILE A 142 -5.83 36.41 -20.54
C ILE A 142 -6.02 35.87 -19.12
N GLU A 143 -6.28 34.58 -18.99
CA GLU A 143 -6.24 33.89 -17.70
C GLU A 143 -4.83 33.32 -17.48
N GLU A 144 -4.07 33.94 -16.57
CA GLU A 144 -2.68 33.56 -16.31
C GLU A 144 -2.55 32.42 -15.29
N TYR A 145 -2.22 31.23 -15.81
CA TYR A 145 -1.51 30.20 -15.06
C TYR A 145 -0.23 29.86 -15.86
N SER A 146 0.93 29.81 -15.17
CA SER A 146 2.29 29.90 -15.77
C SER A 146 2.77 28.58 -16.45
N LYS A 147 4.03 28.14 -16.59
CA LYS A 147 5.36 28.35 -15.97
C LYS A 147 6.47 28.12 -17.00
N GLU A 148 7.72 28.16 -16.55
CA GLU A 148 8.88 27.67 -17.28
C GLU A 148 9.13 26.16 -17.07
N TYR A 149 9.39 25.43 -18.14
CA TYR A 149 10.78 25.12 -18.51
C TYR A 149 10.92 25.11 -20.04
N GLY A 150 12.13 25.40 -20.54
CA GLY A 150 12.35 25.85 -21.92
C GLY A 150 12.01 24.82 -23.00
N GLN A 151 11.52 25.33 -24.14
CA GLN A 151 11.29 24.55 -25.36
C GLN A 151 12.58 23.87 -25.86
N LYS A 152 12.42 22.69 -26.43
CA LYS A 152 13.49 21.93 -27.09
C LYS A 152 13.88 22.62 -28.39
N PRO A 153 15.17 22.95 -28.65
CA PRO A 153 15.62 23.32 -29.99
C PRO A 153 15.63 22.07 -30.89
N ASP A 154 15.00 22.14 -32.05
CA ASP A 154 14.69 20.96 -32.89
C ASP A 154 15.91 20.18 -33.40
N ASN A 155 17.10 20.78 -33.38
CA ASN A 155 18.31 20.23 -34.00
C ASN A 155 19.21 19.40 -33.04
N ALA A 156 18.72 19.03 -31.84
CA ALA A 156 19.48 18.26 -30.86
C ALA A 156 19.25 16.74 -30.99
N HIS A 157 20.10 16.06 -31.76
CA HIS A 157 20.07 14.59 -31.96
C HIS A 157 20.55 13.74 -30.76
N LEU A 158 20.86 14.38 -29.62
CA LEU A 158 21.17 13.73 -28.34
C LEU A 158 20.15 14.17 -27.31
N GLY A 159 19.39 13.23 -26.77
CA GLY A 159 18.39 13.50 -25.73
C GLY A 159 19.04 13.87 -24.41
N THR A 160 19.22 15.16 -24.15
CA THR A 160 19.65 15.66 -22.85
C THR A 160 18.58 15.38 -21.79
N PHE A 161 18.97 14.64 -20.76
CA PHE A 161 18.08 14.24 -19.67
C PHE A 161 17.57 15.48 -18.92
N SER A 162 16.25 15.71 -18.96
CA SER A 162 15.66 16.95 -18.42
C SER A 162 15.69 16.99 -16.89
N LYS A 163 15.62 18.19 -16.31
CA LYS A 163 15.50 18.36 -14.84
C LYS A 163 14.27 17.63 -14.28
N TRP A 164 13.17 17.59 -15.02
CA TRP A 164 11.96 16.86 -14.63
C TRP A 164 12.12 15.35 -14.74
N ASN A 165 12.80 14.84 -15.77
CA ASN A 165 13.13 13.42 -15.86
C ASN A 165 13.99 12.99 -14.66
N GLY A 166 14.92 13.85 -14.21
CA GLY A 166 15.72 13.63 -13.01
C GLY A 166 14.92 13.67 -11.71
N ALA A 167 13.99 14.61 -11.59
CA ALA A 167 13.04 14.68 -10.48
C ALA A 167 12.23 13.39 -10.31
N VAL A 168 11.58 12.95 -11.40
CA VAL A 168 10.76 11.73 -11.42
C VAL A 168 11.62 10.49 -11.14
N ALA A 169 12.83 10.41 -11.71
CA ALA A 169 13.76 9.30 -11.43
C ALA A 169 14.21 9.26 -9.95
N LEU A 170 14.37 10.42 -9.29
CA LEU A 170 14.70 10.49 -7.86
C LEU A 170 13.50 10.10 -6.99
N GLN A 171 12.26 10.49 -7.34
CA GLN A 171 11.04 10.02 -6.67
C GLN A 171 10.89 8.49 -6.78
N ILE A 172 11.05 7.93 -7.98
CA ILE A 172 11.01 6.48 -8.23
C ILE A 172 12.09 5.74 -7.43
N SER A 173 13.31 6.26 -7.42
CA SER A 173 14.40 5.73 -6.59
C SER A 173 14.04 5.78 -5.11
N ALA A 174 13.44 6.87 -4.63
CA ALA A 174 13.02 7.00 -3.24
C ALA A 174 11.89 6.01 -2.87
N ILE A 175 10.90 5.79 -3.76
CA ILE A 175 9.85 4.77 -3.60
C ILE A 175 10.45 3.38 -3.42
N TYR A 176 11.38 2.95 -4.30
CA TYR A 176 12.05 1.66 -4.13
C TYR A 176 12.88 1.57 -2.85
N ASN A 177 13.50 2.66 -2.41
CA ASN A 177 14.25 2.72 -1.16
C ASN A 177 13.37 2.79 0.10
N LEU A 178 12.05 3.02 -0.02
CA LEU A 178 11.11 2.84 1.09
C LEU A 178 10.76 1.37 1.34
N LEU A 179 10.98 0.46 0.38
CA LEU A 179 10.63 -0.96 0.51
C LEU A 179 11.20 -1.63 1.79
N PRO A 180 12.49 -1.45 2.17
CA PRO A 180 13.00 -2.06 3.39
C PRO A 180 12.39 -1.45 4.67
N PHE A 181 12.00 -0.16 4.65
CA PHE A 181 11.26 0.46 5.75
C PHE A 181 9.85 -0.13 5.87
N PHE A 182 9.14 -0.28 4.76
CA PHE A 182 7.79 -0.86 4.69
C PHE A 182 7.78 -2.34 5.14
N ARG A 183 8.80 -3.13 4.78
CA ARG A 183 8.98 -4.52 5.25
C ARG A 183 9.47 -4.68 6.69
N GLY A 184 9.95 -3.60 7.34
CA GLY A 184 10.49 -3.66 8.70
C GLY A 184 11.97 -4.03 8.81
N ASP A 185 12.73 -4.07 7.71
CA ASP A 185 14.18 -4.34 7.73
C ASP A 185 14.96 -3.34 8.60
N TYR A 186 14.48 -2.09 8.67
CA TYR A 186 15.01 -1.01 9.49
C TYR A 186 14.29 -0.83 10.85
N GLY A 187 13.32 -1.70 11.16
CA GLY A 187 12.55 -1.75 12.42
C GLY A 187 11.07 -1.40 12.28
N GLU A 188 10.21 -2.08 13.04
CA GLU A 188 8.74 -1.97 12.97
C GLU A 188 8.19 -0.54 13.05
N SER A 189 8.84 0.35 13.82
CA SER A 189 8.41 1.75 13.99
C SER A 189 8.38 2.57 12.70
N PHE A 190 9.11 2.14 11.65
CA PHE A 190 9.10 2.81 10.35
C PHE A 190 8.06 2.25 9.37
N ARG A 191 7.47 1.08 9.65
CA ARG A 191 6.60 0.36 8.71
C ARG A 191 5.32 1.11 8.39
N LEU A 192 4.61 1.56 9.42
CA LEU A 192 3.36 2.34 9.26
C LEU A 192 3.61 3.74 8.66
N PRO A 193 4.64 4.50 9.08
CA PRO A 193 5.05 5.72 8.36
C PRO A 193 5.36 5.50 6.88
N ALA A 194 6.11 4.44 6.53
CA ALA A 194 6.40 4.09 5.14
C ALA A 194 5.13 3.72 4.37
N PHE A 195 4.23 2.92 4.97
CA PHE A 195 2.96 2.56 4.34
C PHE A 195 2.07 3.78 4.08
N ASN A 196 1.90 4.66 5.07
CA ASN A 196 1.11 5.87 4.92
C ASN A 196 1.69 6.80 3.84
N LEU A 197 3.01 6.93 3.75
CA LEU A 197 3.67 7.69 2.68
C LEU A 197 3.40 7.06 1.29
N LEU A 198 3.52 5.73 1.16
CA LEU A 198 3.27 5.01 -0.09
C LEU A 198 1.80 5.11 -0.54
N LYS A 199 0.83 4.94 0.38
CA LYS A 199 -0.60 5.01 0.04
C LYS A 199 -1.05 6.45 -0.25
N SER A 200 -0.51 7.44 0.45
CA SER A 200 -0.77 8.86 0.12
C SER A 200 -0.12 9.27 -1.21
N ALA A 201 1.05 8.74 -1.56
CA ALA A 201 1.62 8.92 -2.90
C ALA A 201 0.74 8.28 -3.99
N TRP A 202 0.22 7.06 -3.77
CA TRP A 202 -0.74 6.43 -4.68
C TRP A 202 -2.01 7.25 -4.86
N GLN A 203 -2.65 7.64 -3.75
CA GLN A 203 -3.87 8.44 -3.78
C GLN A 203 -3.64 9.78 -4.49
N SER A 204 -2.57 10.50 -4.14
CA SER A 204 -2.23 11.79 -4.75
C SER A 204 -1.91 11.69 -6.24
N MET A 205 -1.39 10.54 -6.70
CA MET A 205 -1.12 10.27 -8.12
C MET A 205 -2.43 10.10 -8.92
N GLN A 206 -3.46 9.50 -8.33
CA GLN A 206 -4.77 9.28 -8.96
C GLN A 206 -5.80 10.41 -8.71
N GLN A 207 -5.49 11.39 -7.85
CA GLN A 207 -6.49 12.30 -7.26
C GLN A 207 -7.24 13.17 -8.28
N GLU A 208 -6.62 13.52 -9.42
CA GLU A 208 -7.22 14.34 -10.48
C GLU A 208 -8.38 13.57 -11.16
N SER A 209 -8.10 12.43 -11.80
CA SER A 209 -9.11 11.55 -12.39
C SER A 209 -10.14 11.03 -11.37
N LEU A 210 -9.79 10.88 -10.09
CA LEU A 210 -10.75 10.51 -9.03
C LEU A 210 -11.69 11.66 -8.64
N ASN A 211 -11.28 12.92 -8.80
CA ASN A 211 -12.15 14.08 -8.61
C ASN A 211 -13.14 14.19 -9.78
N ASP A 212 -12.68 14.07 -11.02
CA ASP A 212 -13.53 14.19 -12.22
C ASP A 212 -14.62 13.12 -12.27
N LEU A 213 -14.37 11.92 -11.71
CA LEU A 213 -15.38 10.86 -11.54
C LEU A 213 -16.35 11.09 -10.36
N ASN A 214 -16.05 12.00 -9.43
CA ASN A 214 -16.89 12.32 -8.27
C ASN A 214 -17.74 13.57 -8.51
N GLU A 215 -17.12 14.62 -9.06
CA GLU A 215 -17.69 15.95 -9.31
C GLU A 215 -17.33 16.37 -10.75
N PRO A 216 -17.97 15.78 -11.78
CA PRO A 216 -17.68 16.09 -13.17
C PRO A 216 -17.93 17.57 -13.47
N GLY A 217 -16.89 18.28 -13.92
CA GLY A 217 -16.92 19.72 -14.19
C GLY A 217 -17.76 20.11 -15.42
N GLU A 218 -17.77 21.41 -15.73
CA GLU A 218 -18.58 21.97 -16.84
C GLU A 218 -18.32 21.31 -18.21
N PHE A 219 -17.10 20.80 -18.41
CA PHE A 219 -16.74 19.99 -19.58
C PHE A 219 -16.86 18.50 -19.26
N TYR A 220 -18.02 17.91 -19.57
CA TYR A 220 -18.27 16.48 -19.39
C TYR A 220 -17.26 15.62 -20.17
N GLN A 221 -16.29 15.04 -19.48
CA GLN A 221 -15.49 13.92 -19.98
C GLN A 221 -16.32 12.63 -19.88
N PRO A 222 -16.35 11.77 -20.92
CA PRO A 222 -16.96 10.45 -20.79
C PRO A 222 -16.21 9.61 -19.76
N GLU A 223 -16.92 8.97 -18.84
CA GLU A 223 -16.35 8.17 -17.73
C GLU A 223 -15.22 7.23 -18.18
N GLY A 224 -15.39 6.57 -19.34
CA GLY A 224 -14.39 5.66 -19.91
C GLY A 224 -13.02 6.29 -20.18
N VAL A 225 -12.96 7.57 -20.52
CA VAL A 225 -11.68 8.30 -20.72
C VAL A 225 -10.96 8.44 -19.38
N ILE A 226 -11.68 8.87 -18.35
CA ILE A 226 -11.12 9.05 -16.99
C ILE A 226 -10.70 7.71 -16.38
N ILE A 227 -11.39 6.62 -16.73
CA ILE A 227 -11.01 5.25 -16.36
C ILE A 227 -9.74 4.79 -17.11
N ASP A 228 -9.63 5.06 -18.42
CA ASP A 228 -8.40 4.81 -19.17
C ASP A 228 -7.22 5.65 -18.63
N GLU A 229 -7.46 6.85 -18.09
CA GLU A 229 -6.46 7.69 -17.41
C GLU A 229 -6.00 7.11 -16.07
N LEU A 230 -6.91 6.58 -15.22
CA LEU A 230 -6.53 5.89 -13.97
C LEU A 230 -5.61 4.69 -14.24
N GLU A 231 -5.89 3.95 -15.31
CA GLU A 231 -5.06 2.81 -15.73
C GLU A 231 -3.71 3.23 -16.31
N GLN A 232 -3.67 4.25 -17.17
CA GLN A 232 -2.42 4.80 -17.71
C GLN A 232 -1.54 5.42 -16.61
N THR A 233 -2.16 6.06 -15.63
CA THR A 233 -1.47 6.68 -14.48
C THR A 233 -0.89 5.61 -13.55
N ALA A 234 -1.60 4.50 -13.31
CA ALA A 234 -1.07 3.32 -12.64
C ALA A 234 0.08 2.64 -13.41
N GLN A 235 0.02 2.63 -14.75
CA GLN A 235 1.08 2.11 -15.63
C GLN A 235 2.25 3.10 -15.84
N SER A 236 2.19 4.31 -15.28
CA SER A 236 3.29 5.26 -15.33
C SER A 236 4.53 4.71 -14.60
N PRO A 237 5.77 5.18 -14.89
CA PRO A 237 6.96 4.74 -14.17
C PRO A 237 6.92 4.94 -12.65
N MET A 238 6.08 5.87 -12.16
CA MET A 238 5.84 6.07 -10.72
C MET A 238 4.79 5.09 -10.19
N GLY A 239 3.69 4.89 -10.91
CA GLY A 239 2.66 3.90 -10.58
C GLY A 239 3.18 2.47 -10.57
N ILE A 240 4.04 2.11 -11.52
CA ILE A 240 4.82 0.86 -11.53
C ILE A 240 5.62 0.68 -10.24
N ALA A 241 6.37 1.72 -9.81
CA ALA A 241 7.20 1.65 -8.62
C ALA A 241 6.37 1.54 -7.34
N LEU A 242 5.29 2.32 -7.23
CA LEU A 242 4.36 2.26 -6.09
C LEU A 242 3.64 0.90 -6.04
N THR A 243 3.15 0.39 -7.16
CA THR A 243 2.51 -0.94 -7.27
C THR A 243 3.46 -2.04 -6.81
N GLN A 244 4.71 -2.05 -7.31
CA GLN A 244 5.71 -3.05 -6.93
C GLN A 244 6.07 -3.00 -5.43
N VAL A 245 6.05 -1.82 -4.81
CA VAL A 245 6.36 -1.67 -3.38
C VAL A 245 5.15 -1.98 -2.50
N LEU A 246 3.94 -1.52 -2.85
CA LEU A 246 2.69 -1.80 -2.14
C LEU A 246 2.34 -3.30 -2.17
N LEU A 247 2.48 -3.94 -3.33
CA LEU A 247 2.22 -5.38 -3.52
C LEU A 247 3.43 -6.27 -3.16
N SER A 248 4.43 -5.71 -2.49
CA SER A 248 5.57 -6.48 -1.98
C SER A 248 5.15 -7.45 -0.87
N LEU A 249 5.91 -8.53 -0.72
CA LEU A 249 5.77 -9.42 0.43
C LEU A 249 6.50 -8.86 1.65
N ASN A 250 6.04 -9.28 2.82
CA ASN A 250 6.71 -9.02 4.09
C ASN A 250 8.16 -9.56 4.10
N ARG A 251 8.91 -9.21 5.14
CA ARG A 251 10.34 -9.55 5.29
C ARG A 251 10.66 -11.04 5.14
N GLU A 252 9.77 -11.92 5.60
CA GLU A 252 9.92 -13.37 5.52
C GLU A 252 9.50 -13.96 4.15
N SER A 253 8.94 -13.15 3.26
CA SER A 253 8.28 -13.59 2.02
C SER A 253 7.15 -14.60 2.26
N THR A 254 6.48 -14.52 3.41
CA THR A 254 5.38 -15.40 3.82
C THR A 254 4.03 -14.91 3.30
N GLN A 255 3.76 -13.59 3.37
CA GLN A 255 2.49 -12.98 2.93
C GLN A 255 2.68 -11.57 2.33
N LEU A 256 1.65 -11.06 1.64
CA LEU A 256 1.55 -9.67 1.18
C LEU A 256 1.71 -8.70 2.35
N ASN A 257 2.55 -7.68 2.20
CA ASN A 257 2.92 -6.78 3.30
C ASN A 257 1.74 -5.90 3.77
N LEU A 258 0.74 -5.63 2.92
CA LEU A 258 -0.51 -4.93 3.30
C LEU A 258 -1.29 -5.64 4.40
N ARG A 259 -1.19 -6.97 4.52
CA ARG A 259 -1.91 -7.76 5.53
C ARG A 259 -1.48 -7.45 6.98
N ASP A 260 -0.33 -6.81 7.16
CA ASP A 260 0.22 -6.44 8.47
C ASP A 260 -0.36 -5.11 9.01
N PHE A 261 -1.25 -4.42 8.25
CA PHE A 261 -1.78 -3.10 8.62
C PHE A 261 -3.34 -2.99 8.60
N PRO A 262 -4.09 -3.98 9.15
CA PRO A 262 -5.55 -4.08 8.97
C PRO A 262 -6.33 -2.81 9.35
N GLU A 263 -5.96 -2.14 10.45
CA GLU A 263 -6.56 -0.88 10.94
C GLU A 263 -6.48 0.29 9.94
N THR A 264 -5.77 0.14 8.83
CA THR A 264 -5.48 1.22 7.86
C THR A 264 -5.79 0.88 6.41
N LEU A 265 -6.41 -0.28 6.19
CA LEU A 265 -7.00 -0.74 4.93
C LEU A 265 -8.45 -0.24 4.69
N PRO A 266 -9.32 -0.02 5.71
CA PRO A 266 -10.59 0.66 5.50
C PRO A 266 -10.38 2.05 4.88
N ASN A 267 -11.18 2.40 3.89
CA ASN A 267 -11.07 3.64 3.10
C ASN A 267 -9.75 3.80 2.31
N ILE A 268 -9.00 2.72 2.05
CA ILE A 268 -7.78 2.81 1.24
C ILE A 268 -8.11 3.15 -0.22
N CYS A 269 -7.37 4.09 -0.82
CA CYS A 269 -7.37 4.28 -2.27
C CYS A 269 -6.38 3.31 -2.92
N LEU A 270 -6.91 2.43 -3.77
CA LEU A 270 -6.20 1.48 -4.63
C LEU A 270 -6.72 1.58 -6.08
N ALA A 271 -7.32 2.71 -6.45
CA ALA A 271 -7.89 2.91 -7.77
C ALA A 271 -6.81 2.79 -8.87
N GLY A 272 -7.15 2.12 -9.97
CA GLY A 272 -6.27 1.79 -11.09
C GLY A 272 -5.16 0.77 -10.79
N ILE A 273 -4.96 0.32 -9.54
CA ILE A 273 -3.78 -0.50 -9.19
C ILE A 273 -3.80 -1.85 -9.91
N ASP A 274 -2.63 -2.29 -10.37
CA ASP A 274 -2.50 -3.58 -11.05
C ASP A 274 -2.08 -4.69 -10.07
N PHE A 275 -2.99 -5.62 -9.77
CA PHE A 275 -2.64 -6.87 -9.10
C PHE A 275 -2.24 -7.97 -10.08
N ASP A 276 -2.54 -7.84 -11.39
CA ASP A 276 -2.04 -8.79 -12.41
C ASP A 276 -0.54 -8.57 -12.75
N PHE A 277 0.04 -7.51 -12.19
CA PHE A 277 1.35 -6.92 -12.51
C PHE A 277 2.48 -7.94 -12.76
N SER A 278 3.12 -7.82 -13.94
CA SER A 278 3.99 -8.86 -14.52
C SER A 278 5.35 -8.99 -13.84
N GLU A 279 5.81 -7.89 -13.24
CA GLU A 279 7.09 -7.74 -12.58
C GLU A 279 7.11 -8.40 -11.18
N ILE A 280 5.92 -8.75 -10.66
CA ILE A 280 5.79 -9.59 -9.46
C ILE A 280 6.15 -11.03 -9.83
N LYS A 281 7.39 -11.41 -9.48
CA LYS A 281 7.93 -12.77 -9.63
C LYS A 281 6.89 -13.84 -9.30
N GLU A 282 6.65 -14.80 -10.20
CA GLU A 282 5.61 -15.84 -10.09
C GLU A 282 5.49 -16.49 -8.69
N LYS A 283 6.62 -16.81 -8.02
CA LYS A 283 6.64 -17.41 -6.67
C LYS A 283 6.13 -16.51 -5.53
N ALA A 284 5.95 -15.22 -5.79
CA ALA A 284 5.37 -14.22 -4.90
C ALA A 284 3.99 -13.76 -5.36
N LYS A 285 3.66 -13.93 -6.65
CA LYS A 285 2.45 -13.47 -7.34
C LYS A 285 1.15 -13.95 -6.67
N GLU A 286 1.07 -15.24 -6.32
CA GLU A 286 -0.04 -15.82 -5.56
C GLU A 286 -0.25 -15.11 -4.21
N LYS A 287 0.84 -14.91 -3.45
CA LYS A 287 0.80 -14.25 -2.13
C LYS A 287 0.49 -12.76 -2.21
N ALA A 288 0.98 -12.07 -3.24
CA ALA A 288 0.72 -10.66 -3.51
C ALA A 288 -0.75 -10.40 -3.91
N ARG A 289 -1.44 -11.43 -4.41
CA ARG A 289 -2.87 -11.43 -4.77
C ARG A 289 -3.77 -11.96 -3.66
N ASP A 290 -3.24 -12.24 -2.47
CA ASP A 290 -4.03 -12.75 -1.35
C ASP A 290 -4.59 -11.61 -0.48
N LEU A 291 -5.75 -11.08 -0.90
CA LEU A 291 -6.56 -10.13 -0.15
C LEU A 291 -7.66 -10.81 0.69
N SER A 292 -7.61 -12.14 0.85
CA SER A 292 -8.67 -12.88 1.56
C SER A 292 -8.78 -12.47 3.03
N GLN A 293 -10.01 -12.39 3.53
CA GLN A 293 -10.33 -12.03 4.92
C GLN A 293 -9.77 -10.67 5.38
N LEU A 294 -9.37 -9.78 4.45
CA LEU A 294 -9.02 -8.40 4.79
C LEU A 294 -10.28 -7.56 4.89
N ASN A 295 -10.27 -6.61 5.83
CA ASN A 295 -11.21 -5.50 5.78
C ASN A 295 -10.72 -4.46 4.75
N LEU A 296 -11.55 -4.23 3.75
CA LEU A 296 -11.41 -3.25 2.67
C LEU A 296 -12.70 -2.42 2.60
N ASP A 297 -13.36 -2.20 3.74
CA ASP A 297 -14.61 -1.45 3.82
C ASP A 297 -14.39 -0.01 3.36
N SER A 298 -15.27 0.48 2.49
CA SER A 298 -15.17 1.77 1.80
C SER A 298 -13.88 1.99 1.01
N ALA A 299 -13.11 0.94 0.69
CA ALA A 299 -11.94 1.05 -0.18
C ALA A 299 -12.35 1.51 -1.59
N ASP A 300 -11.52 2.36 -2.21
CA ASP A 300 -11.66 2.77 -3.60
C ASP A 300 -10.81 1.86 -4.49
N LEU A 301 -11.46 0.96 -5.20
CA LEU A 301 -10.91 -0.02 -6.13
C LEU A 301 -11.38 0.27 -7.57
N ARG A 302 -11.80 1.52 -7.87
CA ARG A 302 -12.19 1.94 -9.23
C ARG A 302 -11.10 1.63 -10.24
N ALA A 303 -11.46 1.04 -11.38
CA ALA A 303 -10.53 0.60 -12.42
C ALA A 303 -9.40 -0.37 -11.98
N ALA A 304 -9.39 -0.87 -10.73
CA ALA A 304 -8.32 -1.74 -10.26
C ALA A 304 -8.29 -3.06 -11.03
N ASN A 305 -7.10 -3.49 -11.46
CA ASN A 305 -6.94 -4.77 -12.14
C ASN A 305 -6.80 -5.90 -11.12
N LEU A 306 -7.94 -6.46 -10.73
CA LEU A 306 -8.06 -7.51 -9.72
C LEU A 306 -8.09 -8.93 -10.32
N CYS A 307 -7.47 -9.13 -11.49
CA CYS A 307 -7.50 -10.43 -12.18
C CYS A 307 -6.81 -11.54 -11.38
N SER A 308 -7.50 -12.67 -11.22
CA SER A 308 -7.10 -13.79 -10.37
C SER A 308 -6.80 -13.44 -8.89
N VAL A 309 -7.32 -12.31 -8.37
CA VAL A 309 -7.15 -11.93 -6.96
C VAL A 309 -8.05 -12.77 -6.05
N ASN A 310 -7.50 -13.19 -4.92
CA ASN A 310 -8.23 -13.89 -3.87
C ASN A 310 -8.85 -12.86 -2.91
N LEU A 311 -10.15 -12.61 -3.04
CA LEU A 311 -10.99 -11.79 -2.16
C LEU A 311 -11.87 -12.66 -1.25
N HIS A 312 -11.51 -13.93 -1.03
CA HIS A 312 -12.32 -14.86 -0.26
C HIS A 312 -12.59 -14.33 1.15
N GLY A 313 -13.87 -14.14 1.48
CA GLY A 313 -14.30 -13.60 2.78
C GLY A 313 -13.82 -12.19 3.08
N ALA A 314 -13.36 -11.42 2.08
CA ALA A 314 -13.00 -10.02 2.27
C ALA A 314 -14.24 -9.18 2.64
N GLU A 315 -14.05 -8.23 3.55
CA GLU A 315 -15.07 -7.25 3.90
C GLU A 315 -14.91 -6.07 2.94
N LEU A 316 -15.93 -5.82 2.11
CA LEU A 316 -15.94 -4.82 1.05
C LEU A 316 -17.16 -3.91 1.22
N PHE A 317 -17.60 -3.71 2.47
CA PHE A 317 -18.81 -2.99 2.79
C PHE A 317 -18.65 -1.54 2.33
N ASN A 318 -19.56 -1.06 1.48
CA ASN A 318 -19.50 0.29 0.89
C ASN A 318 -18.26 0.56 0.00
N ALA A 319 -17.47 -0.45 -0.37
CA ALA A 319 -16.31 -0.29 -1.27
C ALA A 319 -16.72 0.05 -2.72
N ASN A 320 -15.89 0.80 -3.46
CA ASN A 320 -16.15 1.15 -4.85
C ASN A 320 -15.32 0.27 -5.80
N LEU A 321 -15.98 -0.64 -6.51
CA LEU A 321 -15.43 -1.61 -7.46
C LEU A 321 -15.83 -1.28 -8.92
N SER A 322 -16.27 -0.05 -9.20
CA SER A 322 -16.69 0.35 -10.55
C SER A 322 -15.55 0.18 -11.56
N TYR A 323 -15.85 -0.43 -12.70
CA TYR A 323 -14.88 -0.74 -13.76
C TYR A 323 -13.74 -1.72 -13.36
N ALA A 324 -13.74 -2.28 -12.14
CA ALA A 324 -12.67 -3.16 -11.69
C ALA A 324 -12.64 -4.50 -12.45
N LYS A 325 -11.44 -4.94 -12.85
CA LYS A 325 -11.26 -6.16 -13.67
C LYS A 325 -11.20 -7.39 -12.77
N LEU A 326 -12.36 -7.97 -12.47
CA LEU A 326 -12.51 -9.15 -11.60
C LEU A 326 -12.46 -10.50 -12.35
N GLN A 327 -11.74 -10.59 -13.47
CA GLN A 327 -11.62 -11.83 -14.26
C GLN A 327 -10.89 -12.91 -13.43
N ASP A 328 -11.54 -14.06 -13.26
CA ASP A 328 -11.05 -15.19 -12.45
C ASP A 328 -10.76 -14.87 -10.96
N ALA A 329 -11.20 -13.70 -10.47
CA ALA A 329 -11.14 -13.34 -9.05
C ALA A 329 -12.08 -14.22 -8.20
N ASP A 330 -11.73 -14.47 -6.94
CA ASP A 330 -12.55 -15.25 -6.02
C ASP A 330 -13.17 -14.35 -4.94
N LEU A 331 -14.47 -14.08 -5.03
CA LEU A 331 -15.21 -13.28 -4.04
C LEU A 331 -16.11 -14.18 -3.18
N SER A 332 -15.80 -15.47 -3.04
CA SER A 332 -16.58 -16.38 -2.19
C SER A 332 -16.65 -15.85 -0.76
N ASN A 333 -17.84 -15.86 -0.14
CA ASN A 333 -18.13 -15.30 1.19
C ASN A 333 -17.90 -13.79 1.37
N ALA A 334 -17.45 -13.05 0.34
CA ALA A 334 -17.14 -11.63 0.45
C ALA A 334 -18.38 -10.77 0.76
N ASP A 335 -18.20 -9.69 1.51
CA ASP A 335 -19.28 -8.78 1.91
C ASP A 335 -19.36 -7.55 1.00
N LEU A 336 -20.10 -7.68 -0.10
CA LEU A 336 -20.32 -6.62 -1.10
C LEU A 336 -21.59 -5.78 -0.78
N ARG A 337 -22.12 -5.83 0.45
CA ARG A 337 -23.27 -5.00 0.84
C ARG A 337 -22.87 -3.53 0.79
N TYR A 338 -23.73 -2.68 0.24
CA TYR A 338 -23.46 -1.24 0.00
C TYR A 338 -22.36 -0.94 -1.04
N ALA A 339 -21.56 -1.92 -1.49
CA ALA A 339 -20.51 -1.70 -2.49
C ALA A 339 -21.07 -1.21 -3.83
N VAL A 340 -20.27 -0.47 -4.59
CA VAL A 340 -20.60 0.05 -5.92
C VAL A 340 -19.90 -0.78 -6.99
N PHE A 341 -20.67 -1.45 -7.85
CA PHE A 341 -20.22 -2.30 -8.96
C PHE A 341 -21.39 -2.50 -9.94
N THR A 342 -21.16 -3.05 -11.14
CA THR A 342 -22.23 -3.57 -12.00
C THR A 342 -22.10 -5.09 -12.19
N TRP A 343 -23.07 -5.72 -12.84
CA TRP A 343 -22.95 -7.12 -13.25
C TRP A 343 -21.79 -7.37 -14.23
N LYS A 344 -21.36 -6.36 -15.00
CA LYS A 344 -20.29 -6.48 -15.99
C LYS A 344 -18.96 -6.90 -15.36
N GLU A 345 -18.66 -6.38 -14.16
CA GLU A 345 -17.46 -6.69 -13.39
C GLU A 345 -17.59 -8.06 -12.72
N LEU A 346 -18.65 -8.29 -11.92
CA LEU A 346 -18.82 -9.53 -11.14
C LEU A 346 -19.01 -10.80 -11.99
N ARG A 347 -19.65 -10.73 -13.17
CA ARG A 347 -19.97 -11.91 -13.98
C ARG A 347 -18.76 -12.67 -14.55
N LYS A 348 -17.55 -12.15 -14.36
CA LYS A 348 -16.28 -12.73 -14.81
C LYS A 348 -15.46 -13.37 -13.68
N SER A 349 -15.92 -13.25 -12.43
CA SER A 349 -15.25 -13.82 -11.26
C SER A 349 -15.32 -15.36 -11.26
N ARG A 350 -14.24 -16.01 -10.81
CA ARG A 350 -14.13 -17.46 -10.66
C ARG A 350 -15.19 -18.03 -9.71
N SER A 351 -15.54 -17.26 -8.68
CA SER A 351 -16.57 -17.63 -7.72
C SER A 351 -17.21 -16.41 -7.06
N LEU A 352 -18.53 -16.49 -6.90
CA LEU A 352 -19.39 -15.58 -6.14
C LEU A 352 -20.12 -16.33 -5.01
N LEU A 353 -19.64 -17.53 -4.64
CA LEU A 353 -20.28 -18.45 -3.69
C LEU A 353 -20.51 -17.79 -2.34
N SER A 354 -21.77 -17.64 -1.92
CA SER A 354 -22.17 -16.98 -0.68
C SER A 354 -21.72 -15.52 -0.55
N ALA A 355 -21.33 -14.87 -1.65
CA ALA A 355 -21.06 -13.43 -1.66
C ALA A 355 -22.34 -12.65 -1.34
N LYS A 356 -22.24 -11.65 -0.46
CA LYS A 356 -23.37 -10.93 0.13
C LYS A 356 -23.62 -9.62 -0.60
N ILE A 357 -24.84 -9.34 -1.03
CA ILE A 357 -25.25 -8.07 -1.66
C ILE A 357 -26.59 -7.60 -1.10
N ARG A 358 -26.96 -6.32 -1.27
CA ARG A 358 -28.31 -5.85 -0.94
C ARG A 358 -29.27 -5.93 -2.11
N ILE A 359 -30.57 -5.94 -1.81
CA ILE A 359 -31.66 -5.83 -2.81
C ILE A 359 -31.48 -4.61 -3.71
N LYS A 360 -30.97 -3.49 -3.18
CA LYS A 360 -30.63 -2.26 -3.93
C LYS A 360 -29.48 -2.46 -4.93
N ASN A 361 -28.50 -3.31 -4.63
CA ASN A 361 -27.46 -3.70 -5.59
C ASN A 361 -28.07 -4.57 -6.69
N PHE A 362 -28.93 -5.52 -6.33
CA PHE A 362 -29.56 -6.41 -7.29
C PHE A 362 -30.47 -5.66 -8.27
N SER A 363 -31.42 -4.87 -7.78
CA SER A 363 -32.44 -4.19 -8.60
C SER A 363 -31.87 -3.17 -9.58
N ARG A 364 -30.87 -2.41 -9.16
CA ARG A 364 -30.28 -1.32 -9.96
C ARG A 364 -29.11 -1.77 -10.82
N ASN A 365 -28.19 -2.54 -10.26
CA ASN A 365 -26.87 -2.75 -10.86
C ASN A 365 -26.68 -4.16 -11.45
N ILE A 366 -27.58 -5.11 -11.13
CA ILE A 366 -27.50 -6.49 -11.62
C ILE A 366 -28.64 -6.82 -12.57
N TYR A 367 -29.90 -6.69 -12.11
CA TYR A 367 -31.08 -7.17 -12.81
C TYR A 367 -31.18 -6.69 -14.29
N PRO A 368 -30.94 -5.40 -14.62
CA PRO A 368 -30.97 -4.92 -16.02
C PRO A 368 -29.96 -5.62 -16.95
N TYR A 369 -28.79 -6.01 -16.41
CA TYR A 369 -27.66 -6.54 -17.17
C TYR A 369 -27.53 -8.07 -17.13
N TRP A 370 -28.16 -8.72 -16.14
CA TRP A 370 -28.20 -10.19 -16.00
C TRP A 370 -29.25 -10.82 -16.92
N LYS A 371 -30.44 -10.19 -17.07
CA LYS A 371 -31.57 -10.80 -17.81
C LYS A 371 -31.50 -10.62 -19.34
N GLN A 372 -30.79 -9.59 -19.82
CA GLN A 372 -30.48 -9.29 -21.24
C GLN A 372 -31.67 -9.42 -22.23
N THR A 373 -32.88 -9.06 -21.80
CA THR A 373 -34.13 -9.15 -22.57
C THR A 373 -35.10 -8.04 -22.15
N ASP A 374 -35.93 -7.55 -23.07
CA ASP A 374 -36.81 -6.36 -22.90
C ASP A 374 -37.95 -6.50 -21.86
N SER A 375 -38.00 -7.59 -21.09
CA SER A 375 -39.10 -7.91 -20.17
C SER A 375 -38.94 -7.25 -18.79
N GLN A 376 -39.47 -6.03 -18.72
CA GLN A 376 -39.71 -5.18 -17.54
C GLN A 376 -38.47 -4.61 -16.83
N ILE A 377 -38.47 -3.28 -16.67
CA ILE A 377 -37.69 -2.56 -15.66
C ILE A 377 -38.09 -3.08 -14.26
N TRP A 378 -37.14 -3.17 -13.33
CA TRP A 378 -37.39 -3.71 -11.97
C TRP A 378 -38.61 -3.10 -11.26
N GLU A 379 -38.80 -1.78 -11.42
CA GLU A 379 -39.87 -1.01 -10.79
C GLU A 379 -41.28 -1.37 -11.33
N ASN A 380 -41.36 -2.04 -12.48
CA ASN A 380 -42.60 -2.54 -13.09
C ASN A 380 -42.90 -4.01 -12.72
N LEU A 381 -42.12 -4.63 -11.83
CA LEU A 381 -42.35 -6.00 -11.35
C LEU A 381 -43.17 -6.00 -10.06
N THR A 382 -44.14 -6.90 -9.96
CA THR A 382 -44.85 -7.20 -8.71
C THR A 382 -43.95 -7.92 -7.71
N GLU A 383 -44.28 -7.87 -6.41
CA GLU A 383 -43.51 -8.56 -5.36
C GLU A 383 -43.22 -10.05 -5.65
N PRO A 384 -44.17 -10.87 -6.15
CA PRO A 384 -43.88 -12.26 -6.53
C PRO A 384 -42.83 -12.38 -7.63
N GLU A 385 -42.92 -11.57 -8.69
CA GLU A 385 -41.96 -11.56 -9.79
C GLU A 385 -40.56 -11.11 -9.33
N GLN A 386 -40.49 -10.11 -8.45
CA GLN A 386 -39.23 -9.68 -7.82
C GLN A 386 -38.61 -10.80 -6.99
N LYS A 387 -39.41 -11.51 -6.20
CA LYS A 387 -38.96 -12.66 -5.37
C LYS A 387 -38.50 -13.84 -6.23
N GLU A 388 -39.21 -14.15 -7.30
CA GLU A 388 -38.81 -15.19 -8.26
C GLU A 388 -37.48 -14.82 -8.96
N ALA A 389 -37.35 -13.57 -9.44
CA ALA A 389 -36.13 -13.10 -10.09
C ALA A 389 -34.90 -13.16 -9.15
N MET A 390 -35.05 -12.70 -7.90
CA MET A 390 -34.02 -12.83 -6.87
C MET A 390 -33.67 -14.30 -6.58
N GLN A 391 -34.68 -15.15 -6.43
CA GLN A 391 -34.48 -16.57 -6.11
C GLN A 391 -33.78 -17.32 -7.25
N LYS A 392 -34.15 -17.05 -8.51
CA LYS A 392 -33.47 -17.60 -9.69
C LYS A 392 -32.01 -17.14 -9.75
N PHE A 393 -31.75 -15.84 -9.59
CA PHE A 393 -30.39 -15.29 -9.55
C PHE A 393 -29.53 -15.96 -8.46
N CYS A 394 -30.05 -16.06 -7.22
CA CYS A 394 -29.36 -16.73 -6.12
C CYS A 394 -29.11 -18.23 -6.38
N ASN A 395 -29.97 -18.92 -7.12
CA ASN A 395 -29.75 -20.32 -7.48
C ASN A 395 -28.64 -20.49 -8.54
N GLU A 396 -28.55 -19.58 -9.51
CA GLU A 396 -27.50 -19.56 -10.54
C GLU A 396 -26.14 -19.15 -9.98
N THR A 397 -26.06 -17.98 -9.33
CA THR A 397 -24.79 -17.36 -8.89
C THR A 397 -24.30 -17.84 -7.53
N ARG A 398 -25.20 -18.43 -6.73
CA ARG A 398 -24.99 -18.81 -5.31
C ARG A 398 -24.72 -17.62 -4.38
N MET A 399 -24.98 -16.39 -4.84
CA MET A 399 -24.94 -15.18 -4.00
C MET A 399 -26.13 -15.13 -3.03
N ILE A 400 -26.03 -14.26 -2.02
CA ILE A 400 -27.05 -14.04 -1.00
C ILE A 400 -27.48 -12.56 -1.05
N ILE A 401 -28.79 -12.33 -1.18
CA ILE A 401 -29.40 -11.00 -1.21
C ILE A 401 -29.98 -10.69 0.17
N PHE A 402 -29.60 -9.54 0.70
CA PHE A 402 -30.06 -8.97 1.96
C PHE A 402 -30.99 -7.77 1.73
N ASP A 403 -31.84 -7.45 2.70
CA ASP A 403 -32.53 -6.15 2.76
C ASP A 403 -31.62 -5.07 3.38
N ASP A 404 -32.18 -3.90 3.67
CA ASP A 404 -31.47 -2.77 4.28
C ASP A 404 -31.39 -2.87 5.81
N ASP A 405 -32.19 -3.76 6.44
CA ASP A 405 -32.15 -4.08 7.88
C ASP A 405 -31.12 -5.19 8.20
N GLY A 406 -30.65 -5.94 7.19
CA GLY A 406 -29.66 -7.01 7.31
C GLY A 406 -30.22 -8.43 7.37
N ASN A 407 -31.51 -8.64 7.08
CA ASN A 407 -32.10 -9.98 6.93
C ASN A 407 -31.83 -10.56 5.54
N VAL A 408 -31.86 -11.89 5.41
CA VAL A 408 -31.72 -12.56 4.11
C VAL A 408 -33.06 -12.59 3.38
N VAL A 409 -33.14 -11.87 2.26
CA VAL A 409 -34.30 -11.82 1.36
C VAL A 409 -34.30 -13.01 0.39
N ALA A 410 -33.14 -13.34 -0.17
CA ALA A 410 -32.98 -14.50 -1.04
C ALA A 410 -31.59 -15.14 -0.87
N LYS A 411 -31.55 -16.47 -0.98
CA LYS A 411 -30.34 -17.30 -1.00
C LYS A 411 -30.63 -18.54 -1.84
N ARG A 412 -29.60 -19.26 -2.28
CA ARG A 412 -29.79 -20.54 -2.95
C ARG A 412 -30.66 -21.49 -2.11
N GLN A 413 -31.69 -22.07 -2.72
CA GLN A 413 -32.45 -23.17 -2.12
C GLN A 413 -31.67 -24.48 -2.25
N SER A 414 -31.79 -25.34 -1.23
CA SER A 414 -31.01 -26.58 -1.05
C SER A 414 -31.51 -27.73 -1.91
#